data_AF-A0AAX6EQH3-F1
#
_entry.id   AF-A0AAX6EQH3-F1
#
_cell.length_a   1.000
_cell.length_b   1.000
_cell.length_c   1.000
_cell.angle_alpha   90.00
_cell.angle_beta   90.00
_cell.angle_gamma   90.00
#
_symmetry.space_group_name_H-M   'P 1'
#
loop_
_entity.id
_entity.type
_entity.pdbx_description
1 polymer ?
#
loop_
_entity_poly.entity_id
_entity_poly.type
_entity_poly.pdbx_seq_one_letter_code
_entity_poly.pdbx_strand_id
1 'polypeptide(L)' 'MLNVGQSLLHKDATEPKLYRFGFHQPPFNSVNHLHLHCFTLPFIPRWKQLKYMSLGPWGFIEAEKLLARIKPLEHASL' A
#
# COMPACT_ATOMS: atom_id res chain seq x y z
N MET A 1 6.72 -3.75 7.86
CA MET A 1 5.57 -4.37 7.15
C MET A 1 5.86 -4.61 5.68
N LEU A 2 6.34 -3.61 4.92
CA LEU A 2 6.49 -3.72 3.46
C LEU A 2 7.38 -4.88 3.00
N ASN A 3 8.59 -5.03 3.53
CA ASN A 3 9.51 -6.11 3.15
C ASN A 3 8.92 -7.51 3.36
N VAL A 4 8.19 -7.69 4.47
CA VAL A 4 7.49 -8.96 4.77
C VAL A 4 6.40 -9.20 3.72
N GLY A 5 5.58 -8.19 3.40
CA GLY A 5 4.55 -8.28 2.37
C GLY A 5 5.10 -8.60 0.98
N GLN A 6 6.20 -7.96 0.60
CA GLN A 6 6.90 -8.23 -0.66
C GLN A 6 7.44 -9.66 -0.73
N SER A 7 8.07 -10.13 0.36
CA SER A 7 8.62 -11.48 0.43
C SER A 7 7.54 -12.55 0.31
N LEU A 8 6.41 -12.37 1.01
CA LEU A 8 5.26 -13.28 0.93
C LEU A 8 4.66 -13.32 -0.48
N LEU A 9 4.41 -12.15 -1.08
CA LEU A 9 3.86 -12.11 -2.44
C LEU A 9 4.80 -12.70 -3.48
N HIS A 10 6.11 -12.43 -3.39
CA HIS A 10 7.08 -13.00 -4.33
C HIS A 10 7.17 -14.53 -4.22
N LYS A 11 6.98 -15.08 -3.02
CA LYS A 11 7.02 -16.52 -2.77
C LYS A 11 5.74 -17.23 -3.23
N ASP A 12 4.58 -16.67 -2.92
CA ASP A 12 3.32 -17.40 -3.00
C ASP A 12 2.51 -17.07 -4.27
N ALA A 13 2.83 -15.95 -4.95
CA ALA A 13 2.10 -15.55 -6.13
C ALA A 13 2.74 -16.14 -7.39
N THR A 14 1.97 -16.96 -8.11
CA THR A 14 2.47 -17.78 -9.23
C THR A 14 2.84 -16.97 -10.47
N GLU A 15 2.04 -15.97 -10.87
CA GLU A 15 2.34 -15.12 -12.05
C GLU A 15 1.79 -13.66 -12.03
N PRO A 16 2.08 -12.81 -11.03
CA PRO A 16 1.61 -11.43 -11.06
C PRO A 16 2.54 -10.56 -11.89
N LYS A 17 2.01 -9.90 -12.91
CA LYS A 17 2.75 -8.89 -13.68
C LYS A 17 3.00 -7.61 -12.88
N LEU A 18 2.13 -7.31 -11.92
CA LEU A 18 2.14 -6.07 -11.16
C LEU A 18 1.66 -6.29 -9.72
N TYR A 19 2.34 -5.65 -8.78
CA TYR A 19 2.01 -5.64 -7.36
C TYR A 19 1.65 -4.24 -6.89
N ARG A 20 0.78 -4.16 -5.88
CA ARG A 20 0.49 -2.88 -5.21
C ARG A 20 0.41 -3.07 -3.71
N PHE A 21 1.14 -2.21 -3.01
CA PHE A 21 1.23 -2.19 -1.55
C PHE A 21 0.75 -0.86 -1.01
N GLY A 22 0.00 -0.87 0.09
CA GLY A 22 -0.41 0.38 0.70
C GLY A 22 -1.42 0.24 1.83
N PHE A 23 -1.97 1.39 2.23
CA PHE A 23 -2.79 1.54 3.42
C PHE A 23 -4.06 2.32 3.08
N HIS A 24 -5.15 2.03 3.80
CA HIS A 24 -6.31 2.91 3.82
C HIS A 24 -6.01 4.14 4.69
N GLN A 25 -6.36 5.32 4.19
CA GLN A 25 -6.30 6.58 4.92
C GLN A 25 -7.64 6.85 5.62
N PRO A 26 -7.66 7.30 6.88
CA PRO A 26 -8.88 7.73 7.56
C PRO A 26 -9.64 8.82 6.78
N PRO A 27 -10.98 8.88 6.89
CA PRO A 27 -11.85 8.02 7.70
C PRO A 27 -12.24 6.69 7.02
N PHE A 28 -11.66 6.37 5.86
CA PHE A 28 -12.08 5.23 5.03
C PHE A 28 -11.33 3.94 5.35
N ASN A 29 -11.05 3.68 6.63
CA ASN A 29 -10.38 2.46 7.09
C ASN A 29 -11.39 1.32 7.31
N SER A 30 -11.07 0.12 6.83
CA SER A 30 -11.90 -1.07 7.08
C SER A 30 -11.72 -1.64 8.49
N VAL A 31 -10.60 -1.33 9.14
CA VAL A 31 -10.23 -1.78 10.49
C VAL A 31 -9.56 -0.64 11.26
N ASN A 32 -9.61 -0.65 12.60
CA ASN A 32 -9.09 0.42 13.45
C ASN A 32 -7.60 0.24 13.85
N HIS A 33 -6.79 -0.31 12.94
CA HIS A 33 -5.34 -0.43 13.13
C HIS A 33 -4.61 -0.28 11.79
N LEU A 34 -3.31 0.02 11.85
CA LEU A 34 -2.48 0.10 10.65
C LEU A 34 -2.40 -1.26 9.97
N HIS A 35 -2.99 -1.37 8.78
CA HIS A 35 -3.09 -2.61 8.03
C HIS A 35 -2.49 -2.42 6.64
N LEU A 36 -1.37 -3.10 6.36
CA LEU A 36 -0.78 -3.16 5.03
C LEU A 36 -1.60 -4.08 4.14
N HIS A 37 -2.09 -3.55 3.03
CA HIS A 37 -2.64 -4.36 1.95
C HIS A 37 -1.54 -4.73 0.96
N CYS A 38 -1.53 -6.00 0.56
CA CYS A 38 -0.64 -6.58 -0.44
C CYS A 38 -1.51 -7.14 -1.58
N PHE A 39 -1.47 -6.53 -2.76
CA PHE A 39 -2.31 -6.93 -3.89
C PHE A 39 -1.48 -7.42 -5.07
N THR A 40 -1.94 -8.51 -5.68
CA THR A 40 -1.66 -8.83 -7.08
C THR A 40 -2.67 -8.10 -7.96
N LEU A 41 -2.23 -7.66 -9.14
CA LEU A 41 -3.07 -6.97 -10.12
C LEU A 41 -3.21 -7.78 -11.42
N PRO A 42 -4.30 -7.59 -12.18
CA PRO A 42 -5.41 -6.66 -11.92
C PRO A 42 -6.36 -7.13 -10.81
N PHE A 43 -7.15 -6.20 -10.25
CA PHE A 43 -8.21 -6.59 -9.31
C PHE A 43 -9.29 -7.42 -9.99
N ILE A 44 -9.68 -8.53 -9.35
CA ILE A 44 -10.79 -9.37 -9.78
C ILE A 44 -11.80 -9.48 -8.62
N PRO A 45 -13.05 -9.01 -8.81
CA PRO A 45 -13.58 -8.28 -9.97
C PRO A 45 -13.00 -6.85 -10.09
N ARG A 46 -13.01 -6.29 -11.32
CA ARG A 46 -12.37 -5.00 -11.66
C ARG A 46 -12.90 -3.81 -10.84
N TRP A 47 -14.18 -3.80 -10.47
CA TRP A 47 -14.79 -2.70 -9.69
C TRP A 47 -14.15 -2.52 -8.31
N LYS A 48 -13.47 -3.54 -7.76
CA LYS A 48 -12.70 -3.40 -6.51
C LYS A 48 -11.59 -2.36 -6.61
N GLN A 49 -11.14 -2.00 -7.81
CA GLN A 49 -10.15 -0.94 -7.99
C GLN A 49 -10.62 0.39 -7.37
N LEU A 50 -11.91 0.70 -7.42
CA LEU A 50 -12.49 1.92 -6.83
C LEU A 50 -12.22 2.03 -5.32
N LYS A 51 -12.32 0.91 -4.58
CA LYS A 51 -12.06 0.87 -3.13
C LYS A 51 -10.61 1.25 -2.79
N TYR A 52 -9.68 0.97 -3.69
CA TYR A 52 -8.24 1.18 -3.49
C TYR A 52 -7.70 2.33 -4.35
N MET A 53 -8.55 3.25 -4.80
CA MET A 53 -8.11 4.45 -5.50
C MET A 53 -7.46 5.44 -4.53
N SER A 54 -6.41 6.09 -5.01
CA SER A 54 -5.76 7.21 -4.32
C SER A 54 -6.50 8.50 -4.68
N LEU A 55 -7.12 9.15 -3.71
CA LEU A 55 -7.88 10.40 -3.88
C LEU A 55 -7.24 11.53 -3.05
N GLY A 56 -5.96 11.79 -3.32
CA GLY A 56 -5.20 12.83 -2.62
C GLY A 56 -4.91 12.45 -1.16
N PRO A 57 -5.45 13.16 -0.15
CA PRO A 57 -5.34 12.79 1.26
C PRO A 57 -6.34 11.69 1.67
N TRP A 58 -7.24 11.27 0.78
CA TRP A 58 -8.30 10.30 1.05
C TRP A 58 -8.10 8.98 0.30
N GLY A 59 -8.71 7.92 0.82
CA GLY A 59 -8.77 6.62 0.15
C GLY A 59 -7.54 5.78 0.44
N PHE A 60 -6.77 5.43 -0.60
CA PHE A 60 -5.62 4.53 -0.48
C PHE A 60 -4.29 5.23 -0.76
N ILE A 61 -3.32 5.08 0.13
CA ILE A 61 -1.94 5.56 -0.05
C ILE A 61 -0.99 4.41 -0.28
N GLU A 62 -0.15 4.53 -1.32
CA GLU A 62 0.88 3.53 -1.60
C GLU A 62 1.99 3.55 -0.55
N ALA A 63 2.48 2.36 -0.19
CA ALA A 63 3.42 2.19 0.91
C ALA A 63 4.70 3.01 0.71
N GLU A 64 5.26 3.01 -0.49
CA GLU A 64 6.47 3.79 -0.82
C GLU A 64 6.24 5.30 -0.71
N LYS A 65 5.07 5.78 -1.16
CA LYS A 65 4.71 7.19 -1.05
C LYS A 65 4.54 7.61 0.40
N LEU A 66 3.97 6.75 1.24
CA LEU A 66 3.88 6.99 2.67
C LEU A 66 5.27 7.01 3.32
N LEU A 67 6.12 6.02 3.01
CA LEU A 67 7.49 5.95 3.51
C LEU A 67 8.27 7.22 3.15
N ALA A 68 8.19 7.70 1.91
CA ALA A 68 8.84 8.94 1.49
C ALA A 68 8.37 10.17 2.29
N ARG A 69 7.10 10.20 2.74
CA ARG A 69 6.54 11.30 3.56
C ARG A 69 6.96 11.24 5.02
N ILE A 70 7.11 10.03 5.58
CA ILE A 70 7.41 9.84 7.01
C ILE A 70 8.89 9.57 7.28
N LYS A 71 9.71 9.42 6.23
CA LYS A 71 11.16 9.36 6.40
C LYS A 71 11.55 10.60 7.23
N PRO A 72 12.24 10.40 8.36
CA PRO A 72 12.78 11.54 9.08
C PRO A 72 13.61 12.34 8.08
N LEU A 73 13.48 13.66 8.12
CA LEU A 73 14.50 14.50 7.53
C LEU A 73 15.80 14.03 8.20
N GLU A 74 16.70 13.43 7.42
CA GLU A 74 18.09 13.27 7.83
C GLU A 74 18.45 14.64 8.39
N HIS A 75 18.73 14.71 9.70
CA HIS A 75 19.19 15.95 10.29
C HIS A 75 20.42 16.30 9.46
N ALA A 76 20.29 17.33 8.62
CA ALA A 76 21.38 17.88 7.86
C ALA A 76 22.45 18.17 8.91
N SER A 77 23.42 17.26 8.97
CA SER A 77 24.56 17.41 9.86
C SER A 77 25.25 18.66 9.34
N LEU A 78 25.29 19.66 10.22
CA LEU A 78 25.82 21.00 10.03
C LEU A 78 27.14 21.01 9.26
#